data_AF-A0A2V6YTB0-F1
#
_entry.id   AF-A0A2V6YTB0-F1
#
_cell.length_a   1.000
_cell.length_b   1.000
_cell.length_c   1.000
_cell.angle_alpha   90.00
_cell.angle_beta   90.00
_cell.angle_gamma   90.00
#
_symmetry.space_group_name_H-M   'P 1'
#
loop_
_entity.id
_entity.type
_entity.pdbx_description
1 polymer ?
#
loop_
_entity_poly.entity_id
_entity_poly.type
_entity_poly.pdbx_seq_one_letter_code
_entity_poly.pdbx_strand_id
1 'polypeptide(L)'
;MAIAVFKSLDGESLEDVANRLFQQWRLGQKKLDNGVLLVVFVEDRKLRLEVGYGLEGVLPDAEAAQIIRGAIAPRFREQRYAAGLEAATIAAYERIKPGSTPPEELKRWAPQRRRDNTSPNLYLLILLAFVALTVGGLAWEASHQRGYTAGRRGWTSSGGGWYGGGRGGGGYSGGGGFSDGGGFSGGGGSSGGGGASGSW
;
A
#
# COMPACT_ATOMS: atom_id res chain seq x y z
N MET A 1 3.28 4.12 24.48
CA MET A 1 3.48 2.74 24.02
C MET A 1 3.73 1.87 25.24
N ALA A 2 3.20 0.64 25.25
CA ALA A 2 3.51 -0.39 26.24
C ALA A 2 4.03 -1.66 25.54
N ILE A 3 4.79 -2.48 26.25
CA ILE A 3 5.28 -3.78 25.78
C ILE A 3 4.89 -4.83 26.82
N ALA A 4 4.24 -5.90 26.36
CA ALA A 4 3.86 -7.04 27.18
C ALA A 4 4.50 -8.31 26.60
N VAL A 5 5.22 -9.05 27.45
CA VAL A 5 5.90 -10.29 27.05
C VAL A 5 5.31 -11.44 27.85
N PHE A 6 4.84 -12.45 27.14
CA PHE A 6 4.23 -13.65 27.67
C PHE A 6 5.00 -14.89 27.20
N LYS A 7 4.81 -15.98 27.93
CA LYS A 7 5.41 -17.26 27.59
C LYS A 7 4.74 -17.87 26.35
N SER A 8 3.42 -18.05 26.39
CA SER A 8 2.63 -18.76 25.39
C SER A 8 1.22 -18.16 25.27
N LEU A 9 0.57 -18.35 24.12
CA LEU A 9 -0.84 -18.03 23.85
C LEU A 9 -1.82 -19.02 24.47
N ASP A 10 -1.34 -20.20 24.86
CA ASP A 10 -2.13 -21.28 25.48
C ASP A 10 -3.40 -21.65 24.69
N GLY A 11 -3.33 -21.53 23.36
CA GLY A 11 -4.41 -21.83 22.43
C GLY A 11 -5.38 -20.67 22.16
N GLU A 12 -5.22 -19.52 22.79
CA GLU A 12 -5.98 -18.31 22.48
C GLU A 12 -5.53 -17.64 21.17
N SER A 13 -6.42 -16.85 20.58
CA SER A 13 -6.14 -15.99 19.43
C SER A 13 -5.22 -14.84 19.84
N LEU A 14 -4.17 -14.60 19.05
CA LEU A 14 -3.21 -13.51 19.28
C LEU A 14 -3.90 -12.14 19.25
N GLU A 15 -4.80 -11.96 18.30
CA GLU A 15 -5.58 -10.74 18.10
C GLU A 15 -6.49 -10.49 19.30
N ASP A 16 -7.18 -11.52 19.78
CA ASP A 16 -8.12 -11.40 20.89
C ASP A 16 -7.40 -11.07 22.20
N VAL A 17 -6.28 -11.74 22.48
CA VAL A 17 -5.47 -11.45 23.68
C VAL A 17 -4.91 -10.03 23.62
N ALA A 18 -4.38 -9.61 22.46
CA ALA A 18 -3.82 -8.27 22.32
C ALA A 18 -4.88 -7.17 22.46
N ASN A 19 -6.04 -7.32 21.81
CA ASN A 19 -7.13 -6.36 21.88
C ASN A 19 -7.70 -6.28 23.31
N ARG A 20 -7.95 -7.43 23.94
CA ARG A 20 -8.38 -7.50 25.35
C ARG A 20 -7.40 -6.79 26.26
N LEU A 21 -6.10 -7.02 26.10
CA LEU A 21 -5.07 -6.37 26.91
C LEU A 21 -5.02 -4.85 26.68
N PHE A 22 -5.13 -4.42 25.43
CA PHE A 22 -5.15 -3.00 25.05
C PHE A 22 -6.30 -2.24 25.72
N GLN A 23 -7.51 -2.82 25.68
CA GLN A 23 -8.69 -2.25 26.32
C GLN A 23 -8.60 -2.27 27.85
N GLN A 24 -8.17 -3.39 28.44
CA GLN A 24 -8.03 -3.54 29.88
C GLN A 24 -7.05 -2.53 30.47
N TRP A 25 -5.93 -2.29 29.79
CA TRP A 25 -4.91 -1.34 30.22
C TRP A 25 -5.25 0.11 29.88
N ARG A 26 -6.35 0.34 29.14
CA ARG A 26 -6.80 1.66 28.69
C ARG A 26 -5.66 2.47 28.06
N LEU A 27 -4.95 1.83 27.12
CA LEU A 27 -3.76 2.42 26.52
C LEU A 27 -4.12 3.62 25.64
N GLY A 28 -3.43 4.74 25.89
CA GLY A 28 -3.65 6.00 25.20
C GLY A 28 -4.37 7.04 26.06
N GLN A 29 -4.37 8.28 25.60
CA GLN A 29 -5.08 9.36 26.26
C GLN A 29 -6.55 9.37 25.85
N LYS A 30 -7.42 9.65 26.82
CA LYS A 30 -8.87 9.76 26.60
C LYS A 30 -9.15 10.80 25.48
N LYS A 31 -10.00 10.43 24.52
CA LYS A 31 -10.37 11.21 23.32
C LYS A 31 -9.29 11.33 22.24
N LEU A 32 -8.05 10.93 22.52
CA LEU A 32 -6.99 10.93 21.52
C LEU A 32 -6.69 9.53 20.99
N ASP A 33 -7.05 8.47 21.74
CA ASP A 33 -6.88 7.07 21.36
C ASP A 33 -5.51 6.77 20.76
N ASN A 34 -4.48 7.37 21.36
CA ASN A 34 -3.10 7.35 20.88
C ASN A 34 -2.24 6.28 21.58
N GLY A 35 -2.87 5.16 21.93
CA GLY A 35 -2.21 4.00 22.52
C GLY A 35 -1.48 3.16 21.48
N VAL A 36 -0.38 2.52 21.89
CA VAL A 36 0.31 1.48 21.11
C VAL A 36 0.73 0.38 22.07
N LEU A 37 0.49 -0.87 21.69
CA LEU A 37 0.86 -2.04 22.47
C LEU A 37 1.61 -3.03 21.58
N LEU A 38 2.81 -3.43 22.01
CA LEU A 38 3.50 -4.59 21.45
C LEU A 38 3.31 -5.77 22.39
N VAL A 39 2.65 -6.83 21.92
CA VAL A 39 2.51 -8.09 22.66
C VAL A 39 3.38 -9.15 22.01
N VAL A 40 4.15 -9.89 22.82
CA VAL A 40 5.08 -10.93 22.37
C VAL A 40 4.83 -12.23 23.11
N PHE A 41 4.72 -13.34 22.37
CA PHE A 41 4.59 -14.70 22.89
C PHE A 41 5.81 -15.51 22.46
N VAL A 42 6.70 -15.78 23.41
CA VAL A 42 8.05 -16.26 23.12
C VAL A 42 8.05 -17.70 22.59
N GLU A 43 7.26 -18.59 23.18
CA GLU A 43 7.20 -20.00 22.78
C GLU A 43 6.48 -20.19 21.44
N ASP A 44 5.40 -19.44 21.20
CA ASP A 44 4.68 -19.45 19.92
C ASP A 44 5.42 -18.74 18.78
N ARG A 45 6.47 -17.96 19.11
CA ARG A 45 7.16 -17.06 18.19
C ARG A 45 6.20 -16.14 17.44
N LYS A 46 5.21 -15.63 18.15
CA LYS A 46 4.16 -14.74 17.63
C LYS A 46 4.20 -13.41 18.36
N LEU A 47 3.94 -12.34 17.63
CA LEU A 47 3.79 -11.01 18.19
C LEU A 47 2.72 -10.21 17.46
N ARG A 48 2.17 -9.22 18.15
CA ARG A 48 1.24 -8.26 17.57
C ARG A 48 1.56 -6.85 18.05
N LEU A 49 1.55 -5.91 17.12
CA LEU A 49 1.60 -4.48 17.41
C LEU A 49 0.18 -3.93 17.21
N GLU A 50 -0.52 -3.68 18.31
CA GLU A 50 -1.87 -3.09 18.33
C GLU A 50 -1.76 -1.56 18.40
N VAL A 51 -2.53 -0.87 17.57
CA VAL A 51 -2.49 0.58 17.43
C VAL A 51 -3.88 1.17 17.70
N GLY A 52 -3.93 2.22 18.52
CA GLY A 52 -5.18 2.94 18.81
C GLY A 52 -5.62 3.82 17.64
N TYR A 53 -6.93 4.07 17.55
CA TYR A 53 -7.57 4.75 16.42
C TYR A 53 -6.93 6.10 16.06
N GLY A 54 -6.54 6.88 17.07
CA GLY A 54 -5.96 8.22 16.83
C GLY A 54 -4.56 8.21 16.25
N LEU A 55 -3.93 7.04 16.12
CA LEU A 55 -2.62 6.88 15.47
C LEU A 55 -2.70 6.18 14.11
N GLU A 56 -3.86 5.71 13.65
CA GLU A 56 -3.99 5.00 12.36
C GLU A 56 -3.53 5.86 11.17
N GLY A 57 -3.69 7.18 11.24
CA GLY A 57 -3.24 8.09 10.19
C GLY A 57 -1.70 8.20 10.06
N VAL A 58 -0.95 7.88 11.11
CA VAL A 58 0.53 8.00 11.14
C VAL A 58 1.24 6.65 11.29
N LEU A 59 0.57 5.68 11.90
CA LEU A 59 1.03 4.32 12.12
C LEU A 59 -0.07 3.32 11.70
N PRO A 60 -0.41 3.25 10.40
CA PRO A 60 -1.38 2.28 9.88
C PRO A 60 -0.82 0.86 9.93
N ASP A 61 -1.70 -0.13 9.71
CA ASP A 61 -1.38 -1.57 9.69
C ASP A 61 -0.17 -1.90 8.82
N ALA A 62 -0.05 -1.27 7.65
CA ALA A 62 1.07 -1.48 6.73
C ALA A 62 2.41 -1.09 7.36
N GLU A 63 2.45 0.02 8.10
CA GLU A 63 3.64 0.49 8.83
C GLU A 63 3.91 -0.37 10.05
N ALA A 64 2.87 -0.75 10.80
CA ALA A 64 3.00 -1.70 11.91
C ALA A 64 3.60 -3.04 11.45
N ALA A 65 3.10 -3.58 10.33
CA ALA A 65 3.61 -4.82 9.75
C ALA A 65 5.05 -4.66 9.24
N GLN A 66 5.40 -3.47 8.76
CA GLN A 66 6.74 -3.14 8.32
C GLN A 66 7.74 -3.06 9.50
N ILE A 67 7.34 -2.49 10.64
CA ILE A 67 8.12 -2.51 11.89
C ILE A 67 8.35 -3.96 12.32
N ILE A 68 7.31 -4.79 12.32
CA ILE A 68 7.44 -6.21 12.71
C ILE A 68 8.44 -6.93 11.79
N ARG A 69 8.29 -6.83 10.47
CA ARG A 69 9.15 -7.56 9.52
C ARG A 69 10.58 -7.02 9.44
N GLY A 70 10.77 -5.70 9.57
CA GLY A 70 12.06 -5.04 9.36
C GLY A 70 12.85 -4.81 10.66
N ALA A 71 12.18 -4.41 11.74
CA ALA A 71 12.83 -4.09 13.01
C ALA A 71 12.85 -5.30 13.97
N ILE A 72 11.75 -6.03 14.08
CA ILE A 72 11.57 -7.02 15.15
C ILE A 72 12.05 -8.41 14.73
N ALA A 73 11.40 -8.99 13.72
CA ALA A 73 11.57 -10.39 13.35
C ALA A 73 13.03 -10.80 13.07
N PRO A 74 13.87 -10.02 12.37
CA PRO A 74 15.27 -10.40 12.15
C PRO A 74 16.06 -10.54 13.45
N ARG A 75 15.87 -9.60 14.39
CA ARG A 75 16.57 -9.60 15.69
C ARG A 75 16.07 -10.73 16.58
N PHE A 76 14.78 -11.00 16.56
CA PHE A 76 14.19 -12.10 17.33
C PHE A 76 14.65 -13.47 16.80
N ARG A 77 14.85 -13.63 15.48
CA ARG A 77 15.47 -14.85 14.89
C ARG A 77 16.89 -15.08 15.39
N GLU A 78 17.64 -14.00 15.62
CA GLU A 78 18.97 -14.03 16.22
C GLU A 78 18.95 -14.17 17.76
N GLN A 79 17.77 -14.37 18.38
CA GLN A 79 17.57 -14.39 19.84
C GLN A 79 17.96 -13.07 20.54
N ARG A 80 18.06 -11.98 19.78
CA ARG A 80 18.38 -10.63 20.28
C ARG A 80 17.10 -9.88 20.63
N TYR A 81 16.35 -10.42 21.60
CA TYR A 81 15.02 -9.91 21.96
C TYR A 81 15.05 -8.44 22.43
N ALA A 82 15.98 -8.07 23.32
CA ALA A 82 16.09 -6.70 23.81
C ALA A 82 16.29 -5.70 22.64
N ALA A 83 17.18 -6.02 21.71
CA ALA A 83 17.43 -5.19 20.53
C ALA A 83 16.21 -5.11 19.60
N GLY A 84 15.43 -6.20 19.49
CA GLY A 84 14.18 -6.21 18.71
C GLY A 84 13.10 -5.30 19.31
N LEU A 85 12.95 -5.35 20.63
CA LEU A 85 12.01 -4.50 21.36
C LEU A 85 12.41 -3.02 21.29
N GLU A 86 13.70 -2.71 21.50
CA GLU A 86 14.23 -1.35 21.37
C GLU A 86 14.01 -0.80 19.96
N ALA A 87 14.35 -1.58 18.92
CA ALA A 87 14.14 -1.16 17.53
C ALA A 87 12.65 -0.95 17.20
N ALA A 88 11.75 -1.75 17.77
CA ALA A 88 10.31 -1.54 17.64
C ALA A 88 9.87 -0.19 18.23
N THR A 89 10.34 0.11 19.44
CA THR A 89 10.00 1.35 20.14
C THR A 89 10.51 2.57 19.38
N ILE A 90 11.76 2.54 18.91
CA ILE A 90 12.34 3.61 18.10
C ILE A 90 11.52 3.80 16.82
N ALA A 91 11.24 2.71 16.08
CA ALA A 91 10.50 2.79 14.83
C ALA A 91 9.08 3.32 15.01
N ALA A 92 8.37 2.89 16.06
CA ALA A 92 7.04 3.40 16.37
C ALA A 92 7.08 4.88 16.79
N TYR A 93 8.03 5.27 17.65
CA TYR A 93 8.20 6.66 18.07
C TYR A 93 8.43 7.60 16.90
N GLU A 94 9.29 7.21 15.96
CA GLU A 94 9.65 8.01 14.80
C GLU A 94 8.49 8.18 13.80
N ARG A 95 7.52 7.26 13.80
CA ARG A 95 6.28 7.43 13.02
C ARG A 95 5.27 8.34 13.71
N ILE A 96 5.24 8.33 15.03
CA ILE A 96 4.26 9.10 15.82
C ILE A 96 4.71 10.54 16.04
N LYS A 97 6.03 10.80 16.10
CA LYS A 97 6.58 12.12 16.36
C LYS A 97 6.09 13.14 15.32
N PRO A 98 5.59 14.32 15.73
CA PRO A 98 5.19 15.37 14.80
C PRO A 98 6.39 15.88 13.98
N GLY A 99 6.24 15.99 12.66
CA GLY A 99 7.25 16.58 11.77
C GLY A 99 8.45 15.69 11.43
N SER A 100 8.43 14.40 11.76
CA SER A 100 9.48 13.46 11.36
C SER A 100 9.32 13.05 9.89
N THR A 101 10.38 13.26 9.11
CA THR A 101 10.71 12.34 8.02
C THR A 101 11.29 11.10 8.71
N PRO A 102 10.91 9.86 8.34
CA PRO A 102 11.47 8.67 8.99
C PRO A 102 12.99 8.77 9.03
N PRO A 103 13.67 8.55 10.18
CA PRO A 103 15.12 8.58 10.27
C PRO A 103 15.73 7.86 9.08
N GLU A 104 16.77 8.44 8.48
CA GLU A 104 17.50 7.82 7.38
C GLU A 104 17.92 6.38 7.69
N GLU A 105 18.13 6.06 8.98
CA GLU A 105 18.40 4.70 9.41
C GLU A 105 17.20 3.75 9.21
N LEU A 106 15.94 4.19 9.44
CA LEU A 106 14.73 3.41 9.13
C LEU A 106 14.56 3.16 7.62
N LYS A 107 15.03 4.08 6.77
CA LYS A 107 15.08 3.84 5.33
C LYS A 107 16.08 2.76 4.93
N ARG A 108 17.14 2.54 5.74
CA ARG A 108 18.07 1.40 5.55
C ARG A 108 17.46 0.06 5.93
N TRP A 109 16.42 0.05 6.78
CA TRP A 109 15.74 -1.18 7.23
C TRP A 109 14.35 -1.37 6.61
N ALA A 110 13.84 -0.40 5.84
CA ALA A 110 12.90 -0.72 4.79
C ALA A 110 13.59 -1.79 3.93
N PRO A 111 12.96 -2.94 3.62
CA PRO A 111 13.49 -3.76 2.56
C PRO A 111 13.69 -2.79 1.42
N GLN A 112 14.90 -2.72 0.83
CA GLN A 112 14.98 -2.18 -0.51
C GLN A 112 13.80 -2.82 -1.20
N ARG A 113 12.78 -2.02 -1.59
CA ARG A 113 11.83 -2.46 -2.60
C ARG A 113 12.77 -3.11 -3.57
N ARG A 114 12.72 -4.44 -3.69
CA ARG A 114 13.43 -5.09 -4.78
C ARG A 114 12.88 -4.28 -5.93
N ARG A 115 13.75 -3.45 -6.47
CA ARG A 115 13.49 -2.79 -7.73
C ARG A 115 13.47 -4.03 -8.57
N ASP A 116 12.27 -4.60 -8.70
CA ASP A 116 12.05 -5.76 -9.51
C ASP A 116 12.66 -5.27 -10.80
N ASN A 117 13.82 -5.85 -11.07
CA ASN A 117 14.53 -5.59 -12.29
C ASN A 117 13.63 -6.35 -13.23
N THR A 118 12.53 -5.70 -13.61
CA THR A 118 11.60 -6.15 -14.63
C THR A 118 12.46 -6.07 -15.86
N SER A 119 13.31 -7.08 -16.02
CA SER A 119 14.00 -7.38 -17.25
C SER A 119 12.89 -7.35 -18.27
N PRO A 120 12.90 -6.41 -19.22
CA PRO A 120 11.84 -6.31 -20.19
C PRO A 120 11.72 -7.69 -20.80
N ASN A 121 10.53 -8.29 -20.62
CA ASN A 121 10.32 -9.70 -20.91
C ASN A 121 10.71 -9.91 -22.37
N LEU A 122 11.74 -10.72 -22.64
CA LEU A 122 12.33 -10.84 -23.99
C LEU A 122 11.26 -11.21 -25.02
N TYR A 123 10.26 -12.00 -24.59
CA TYR A 123 9.08 -12.34 -25.39
C TYR A 123 8.24 -11.11 -25.80
N LEU A 124 8.08 -10.10 -24.93
CA LEU A 124 7.37 -8.86 -25.25
C LEU A 124 8.16 -8.02 -26.27
N LEU A 125 9.48 -7.98 -26.14
CA LEU A 125 10.35 -7.27 -27.10
C LEU A 125 10.36 -7.96 -28.47
N ILE A 126 10.43 -9.30 -28.50
CA ILE A 126 10.34 -10.10 -29.73
C ILE A 126 8.96 -9.93 -30.36
N LEU A 127 7.87 -9.94 -29.57
CA LEU A 127 6.51 -9.70 -30.04
C LEU A 127 6.37 -8.30 -30.67
N LEU A 128 6.88 -7.25 -30.01
CA LEU A 128 6.85 -5.89 -30.54
C LEU A 128 7.67 -5.75 -31.83
N ALA A 129 8.85 -6.38 -31.89
CA ALA A 129 9.68 -6.39 -33.11
C ALA A 129 8.98 -7.13 -34.26
N PHE A 130 8.33 -8.26 -33.98
CA PHE A 130 7.55 -9.01 -34.95
C PHE A 130 6.34 -8.22 -35.48
N VAL A 131 5.60 -7.54 -34.60
CA VAL A 131 4.50 -6.65 -34.99
C VAL A 131 5.01 -5.46 -35.81
N ALA A 132 6.13 -4.86 -35.42
CA ALA A 132 6.73 -3.74 -36.15
C ALA A 132 7.23 -4.16 -37.55
N LEU A 133 7.79 -5.36 -37.70
CA LEU A 133 8.24 -5.88 -39.01
C LEU A 133 7.07 -6.24 -39.93
N THR A 134 6.02 -6.83 -39.39
CA THR A 134 4.82 -7.20 -40.17
C THR A 134 4.02 -5.97 -40.59
N VAL A 135 3.76 -5.04 -39.68
CA VAL A 135 3.01 -3.80 -39.98
C VAL A 135 3.88 -2.82 -40.78
N GLY A 136 5.17 -2.71 -40.45
CA GLY A 136 6.13 -1.85 -41.14
C GLY A 136 6.43 -2.31 -42.56
N GLY A 137 6.55 -3.62 -42.79
CA GLY A 137 6.73 -4.19 -44.14
C GLY A 137 5.53 -3.93 -45.05
N LEU A 138 4.31 -4.11 -44.53
CA LEU A 138 3.08 -3.81 -45.28
C LEU A 138 2.91 -2.32 -45.59
N ALA A 139 3.33 -1.42 -44.68
CA ALA A 139 3.30 0.03 -44.89
C ALA A 139 4.40 0.51 -45.87
N TRP A 140 5.55 -0.16 -45.89
CA TRP A 140 6.66 0.14 -46.80
C TRP A 140 6.30 -0.21 -48.25
N GLU A 141 5.59 -1.31 -48.46
CA GLU A 141 5.14 -1.74 -49.78
C GLU A 141 3.99 -0.88 -50.33
N ALA A 142 3.11 -0.40 -49.45
CA ALA A 142 2.03 0.54 -49.82
C ALA A 142 2.53 1.96 -50.19
N SER A 143 3.75 2.33 -49.80
CA SER A 143 4.30 3.68 -50.05
C SER A 143 5.15 3.80 -51.32
N HIS A 144 5.54 2.70 -51.97
CA HIS A 144 6.40 2.72 -53.17
C HIS A 144 5.64 2.77 -54.51
N GLN A 145 4.30 2.82 -54.51
CA GLN A 145 3.48 2.94 -55.74
C GLN A 145 2.86 4.33 -55.95
N ARG A 146 3.57 5.43 -55.66
CA ARG A 146 3.16 6.78 -56.12
C ARG A 146 4.29 7.50 -56.83
N GLY A 147 4.63 6.99 -58.01
CA GLY A 147 5.27 7.77 -59.06
C GLY A 147 4.24 8.69 -59.73
N TYR A 148 4.57 9.97 -59.79
CA TYR A 148 3.77 11.05 -60.38
C TYR A 148 3.76 10.95 -61.92
N THR A 149 2.59 11.09 -62.55
CA THR A 149 2.47 11.58 -63.93
C THR A 149 1.39 12.66 -64.02
N ALA A 150 1.80 13.79 -64.57
CA ALA A 150 0.96 14.96 -64.83
C ALA A 150 0.02 14.72 -66.02
N GLY A 151 -1.21 15.24 -65.96
CA GLY A 151 -2.18 15.15 -67.06
C GLY A 151 -3.40 16.06 -66.90
N ARG A 152 -3.43 17.09 -67.74
CA ARG A 152 -4.42 18.16 -67.99
C ARG A 152 -5.90 17.74 -68.11
N ARG A 153 -6.77 18.74 -67.82
CA ARG A 153 -8.13 19.07 -68.35
C ARG A 153 -9.37 18.42 -67.73
N GLY A 154 -10.33 19.29 -67.38
CA GLY A 154 -11.77 19.05 -67.57
C GLY A 154 -12.66 19.47 -66.40
N TRP A 155 -13.44 20.53 -66.60
CA TRP A 155 -14.59 20.94 -65.78
C TRP A 155 -15.61 19.80 -65.59
N THR A 156 -16.25 19.71 -64.41
CA THR A 156 -17.68 20.07 -64.21
C THR A 156 -18.05 20.10 -62.72
N SER A 157 -18.89 21.08 -62.40
CA SER A 157 -19.65 21.32 -61.18
C SER A 157 -20.41 20.09 -60.63
N SER A 158 -20.45 19.93 -59.31
CA SER A 158 -21.72 19.75 -58.56
C SER A 158 -21.46 19.60 -57.05
N GLY A 159 -22.19 20.39 -56.25
CA GLY A 159 -22.65 20.10 -54.87
C GLY A 159 -21.58 19.88 -53.79
N GLY A 160 -21.42 20.69 -52.75
CA GLY A 160 -22.45 21.40 -52.00
C GLY A 160 -22.58 20.78 -50.59
N GLY A 161 -21.81 21.29 -49.63
CA GLY A 161 -22.16 21.36 -48.19
C GLY A 161 -22.24 20.05 -47.39
N TRP A 162 -22.19 20.01 -46.06
CA TRP A 162 -22.17 21.00 -44.99
C TRP A 162 -21.98 20.22 -43.64
N TYR A 163 -21.67 20.93 -42.54
CA TYR A 163 -21.82 20.58 -41.09
C TYR A 163 -20.93 19.44 -40.53
N GLY A 164 -20.10 19.64 -39.50
CA GLY A 164 -20.46 19.84 -38.07
C GLY A 164 -20.49 18.47 -37.37
N GLY A 165 -19.49 18.04 -36.61
CA GLY A 165 -19.17 18.45 -35.24
C GLY A 165 -19.76 17.45 -34.23
N GLY A 166 -18.94 16.84 -33.35
CA GLY A 166 -19.48 16.07 -32.21
C GLY A 166 -18.56 15.00 -31.59
N ARG A 167 -17.73 15.41 -30.62
CA ARG A 167 -17.20 14.57 -29.52
C ARG A 167 -18.40 14.13 -28.63
N GLY A 168 -18.49 12.94 -28.05
CA GLY A 168 -17.58 12.31 -27.10
C GLY A 168 -18.21 12.33 -25.70
N GLY A 169 -18.14 11.20 -24.96
CA GLY A 169 -18.26 11.17 -23.50
C GLY A 169 -19.52 10.52 -22.94
N GLY A 170 -19.43 9.23 -22.58
CA GLY A 170 -20.37 8.57 -21.67
C GLY A 170 -19.99 8.84 -20.22
N GLY A 171 -20.99 9.16 -19.39
CA GLY A 171 -20.86 9.28 -17.95
C GLY A 171 -21.72 8.24 -17.25
N TYR A 172 -21.11 7.49 -16.34
CA TYR A 172 -21.79 6.70 -15.32
C TYR A 172 -21.54 7.37 -13.97
N SER A 173 -22.60 7.55 -13.20
CA SER A 173 -22.54 7.92 -11.78
C SER A 173 -23.56 7.07 -11.05
N GLY A 174 -23.07 6.16 -10.22
CA GLY A 174 -23.83 5.45 -9.19
C GLY A 174 -23.17 5.72 -7.85
N GLY A 175 -23.98 5.85 -6.81
CA GLY A 175 -23.48 6.04 -5.44
C GLY A 175 -24.62 6.46 -4.52
N GLY A 176 -25.24 5.47 -3.88
CA GLY A 176 -26.27 5.67 -2.88
C GLY A 176 -25.72 6.26 -1.58
N GLY A 177 -26.56 7.03 -0.90
CA GLY A 177 -26.34 7.46 0.47
C GLY A 177 -27.04 6.52 1.43
N PHE A 178 -26.34 6.13 2.48
CA PHE A 178 -26.94 5.59 3.70
C PHE A 178 -26.63 6.53 4.86
N SER A 179 -27.59 6.52 5.78
CA SER A 179 -27.78 7.35 6.96
C SER A 179 -26.95 6.91 8.17
N ASP A 180 -27.24 7.61 9.27
CA ASP A 180 -27.00 7.28 10.68
C ASP A 180 -25.77 7.96 11.28
N GLY A 181 -25.85 8.65 12.43
CA GLY A 181 -26.81 8.55 13.51
C GLY A 181 -26.11 7.98 14.74
N GLY A 182 -26.21 8.70 15.88
CA GLY A 182 -25.99 8.12 17.20
C GLY A 182 -24.57 8.28 17.77
N GLY A 183 -24.49 9.00 18.89
CA GLY A 183 -23.29 9.12 19.70
C GLY A 183 -23.07 7.93 20.63
N PHE A 184 -21.80 7.78 21.05
CA PHE A 184 -21.39 6.88 22.13
C PHE A 184 -20.36 7.58 23.01
N SER A 185 -20.59 7.55 24.32
CA SER A 185 -19.64 7.94 25.36
C SER A 185 -18.86 6.70 25.80
N GLY A 186 -17.58 6.62 25.45
CA GLY A 186 -16.67 5.57 25.91
C GLY A 186 -15.28 6.17 26.14
N GLY A 187 -14.68 5.91 27.29
CA GLY A 187 -13.33 6.38 27.63
C GLY A 187 -12.26 5.68 26.78
N GLY A 188 -11.10 6.34 26.64
CA GLY A 188 -10.00 5.87 25.81
C GLY A 188 -9.55 4.44 26.10
N GLY A 189 -9.11 3.77 25.05
CA GLY A 189 -8.83 2.33 25.00
C GLY A 189 -9.46 1.63 23.79
N SER A 190 -10.09 2.36 22.87
CA SER A 190 -10.59 1.80 21.60
C SER A 190 -9.47 1.67 20.58
N SER A 191 -9.12 0.43 20.22
CA SER A 191 -8.51 0.11 18.93
C SER A 191 -9.59 -0.49 18.03
N GLY A 192 -9.60 -0.11 16.75
CA GLY A 192 -10.54 -0.67 15.76
C GLY A 192 -10.14 -2.06 15.25
N GLY A 193 -9.23 -2.75 15.95
CA GLY A 193 -8.47 -3.89 15.43
C GLY A 193 -7.24 -3.48 14.60
N GLY A 194 -6.90 -2.19 14.60
CA GLY A 194 -5.73 -1.63 13.92
C GLY A 194 -4.42 -2.18 14.46
N GLY A 195 -3.44 -2.33 13.57
CA GLY A 195 -2.13 -2.90 13.88
C GLY A 195 -1.72 -4.04 12.95
N ALA A 196 -0.74 -4.82 13.40
CA ALA A 196 -0.27 -5.96 12.63
C ALA A 196 0.19 -7.11 13.52
N SER A 197 -0.10 -8.33 13.07
CA SER A 197 0.42 -9.57 13.64
C SER A 197 1.62 -10.08 12.84
N GLY A 198 2.51 -10.82 13.47
CA GLY A 198 3.61 -11.50 12.78
C GLY A 198 4.28 -12.56 13.62
N SER A 199 5.19 -13.30 12.99
CA SER A 199 6.00 -14.35 13.61
C SER A 199 7.47 -14.20 13.22
N TRP A 200 8.36 -14.89 13.94
CA TRP A 200 9.80 -14.87 13.67
C TRP A 200 10.43 -16.26 13.59
#